data_AF-K1R7I5-F1
#
_entry.id   AF-K1R7I5-F1
#
_cell.length_a   1.000
_cell.length_b   1.000
_cell.length_c   1.000
_cell.angle_alpha   90.00
_cell.angle_beta   90.00
_cell.angle_gamma   90.00
#
_symmetry.space_group_name_H-M   'P 1'
#
loop_
_entity.id
_entity.type
_entity.pdbx_description
1 polymer ?
#
loop_
_entity_poly.entity_id
_entity_poly.type
_entity_poly.pdbx_seq_one_letter_code
_entity_poly.pdbx_strand_id
1 'polypeptide(L)'
;IKKMAFVCVPTSKREDYSTRFRAFCKRVSELSGIENGFSHVVVMQSRKAVHEHCRGKKKEEIRPQIIDFDIPFFKDKEVCVFDDVVTTGKSYARFANLLEENGANVVGGMFLGKTFYKYK
;
A
#
# COMPACT_ATOMS: atom_id res chain seq x y z
N ILE A 1 21.66 12.61 -1.01
CA ILE A 1 20.29 12.20 -1.43
C ILE A 1 19.92 10.98 -0.60
N LYS A 2 18.78 11.02 0.11
CA LYS A 2 18.27 9.84 0.81
C LYS A 2 17.86 8.82 -0.26
N LYS A 3 18.43 7.63 -0.25
CA LYS A 3 18.26 6.64 -1.33
C LYS A 3 16.95 5.85 -1.23
N MET A 4 16.30 5.93 -0.08
CA MET A 4 15.16 5.10 0.25
C MET A 4 13.92 5.93 0.58
N ALA A 5 12.77 5.46 0.10
CA ALA A 5 11.45 5.90 0.52
C ALA A 5 10.71 4.82 1.31
N PHE A 6 9.92 5.27 2.29
CA PHE A 6 9.01 4.45 3.05
C PHE A 6 7.58 4.71 2.57
N VAL A 7 6.86 3.66 2.16
CA VAL A 7 5.49 3.74 1.68
C VAL A 7 4.62 2.70 2.39
N CYS A 8 3.31 2.98 2.48
CA CYS A 8 2.35 2.02 3.00
C CYS A 8 1.49 1.45 1.88
N VAL A 9 1.06 0.20 2.01
CA VAL A 9 0.10 -0.41 1.09
C VAL A 9 -1.22 0.39 1.15
N PRO A 10 -1.72 0.93 0.04
CA PRO A 10 -2.92 1.74 0.05
C PRO A 10 -4.17 0.95 0.46
N THR A 11 -4.99 1.53 1.33
CA THR A 11 -6.33 1.01 1.62
C THR A 11 -7.27 1.27 0.44
N SER A 12 -8.40 0.59 0.41
CA SER A 12 -9.36 0.71 -0.70
C SER A 12 -9.96 2.12 -0.84
N LYS A 13 -10.02 2.92 0.24
CA LYS A 13 -10.44 4.32 0.26
C LYS A 13 -9.30 5.24 0.66
N ARG A 14 -9.28 6.46 0.10
CA ARG A 14 -8.28 7.49 0.40
C ARG A 14 -8.35 8.01 1.83
N GLU A 15 -9.54 8.21 2.37
CA GLU A 15 -9.74 8.71 3.74
C GLU A 15 -9.18 7.74 4.78
N ASP A 16 -9.46 6.44 4.58
CA ASP A 16 -8.93 5.36 5.41
C ASP A 16 -7.40 5.32 5.35
N TYR A 17 -6.83 5.51 4.16
CA TYR A 17 -5.38 5.49 3.93
C TYR A 17 -4.70 6.63 4.70
N SER A 18 -5.25 7.84 4.60
CA SER A 18 -4.75 9.03 5.29
C SER A 18 -4.84 8.90 6.80
N THR A 19 -5.99 8.47 7.32
CA THR A 19 -6.20 8.32 8.76
C THR A 19 -5.25 7.28 9.36
N ARG A 20 -5.01 6.20 8.63
CA ARG A 20 -4.22 5.05 9.11
C ARG A 20 -2.71 5.27 9.01
N PHE A 21 -2.22 5.87 7.92
CA PHE A 21 -0.79 5.85 7.62
C PHE A 21 -0.12 7.23 7.55
N ARG A 22 -0.85 8.35 7.45
CA ARG A 22 -0.21 9.67 7.26
C ARG A 22 0.73 10.05 8.42
N ALA A 23 0.22 9.99 9.66
CA ALA A 23 1.01 10.32 10.84
C ALA A 23 2.10 9.27 11.10
N PHE A 24 1.80 8.00 10.82
CA PHE A 24 2.74 6.89 10.97
C PHE A 24 3.95 7.04 10.04
N CYS A 25 3.74 7.21 8.73
CA CYS A 25 4.85 7.42 7.78
C CYS A 25 5.69 8.63 8.16
N LYS A 26 5.05 9.75 8.53
CA LYS A 26 5.75 10.96 8.99
C LYS A 26 6.68 10.63 10.17
N ARG A 27 6.17 9.92 11.17
CA ARG A 27 6.94 9.58 12.37
C ARG A 27 8.09 8.61 12.06
N VAL A 28 7.87 7.60 11.22
CA VAL A 28 8.91 6.66 10.80
C VAL A 28 10.02 7.38 10.05
N SER A 29 9.68 8.23 9.09
CA SER A 29 10.66 9.03 8.33
C SER A 29 11.45 10.00 9.19
N GLU A 30 10.81 10.64 10.18
CA GLU A 30 11.49 11.51 11.15
C GLU A 30 12.52 10.76 11.99
N LEU A 31 12.19 9.56 12.46
CA LEU A 31 13.05 8.77 13.35
C LEU A 31 14.15 8.01 12.60
N SER A 32 13.84 7.47 11.42
CA SER A 32 14.76 6.64 10.64
C SER A 32 15.65 7.45 9.71
N GLY A 33 15.25 8.68 9.37
CA GLY A 33 15.88 9.44 8.29
C GLY A 33 15.52 8.95 6.89
N ILE A 34 14.63 7.97 6.70
CA ILE A 34 14.12 7.53 5.38
C ILE A 34 13.13 8.57 4.82
N GLU A 35 13.02 8.72 3.50
CA GLU A 35 12.05 9.65 2.91
C GLU A 35 10.61 9.19 3.10
N ASN A 36 9.70 10.14 3.29
CA ASN A 36 8.29 9.87 3.45
C ASN A 36 7.62 9.78 2.07
N GLY A 37 7.27 8.57 1.64
CA GLY A 37 6.59 8.33 0.37
C GLY A 37 5.07 8.50 0.41
N PHE A 38 4.47 8.83 1.56
CA PHE A 38 3.02 8.84 1.75
C PHE A 38 2.28 9.72 0.73
N SER A 39 2.77 10.93 0.47
CA SER A 39 2.16 11.89 -0.48
C SER A 39 2.44 11.59 -1.94
N HIS A 40 3.38 10.68 -2.23
CA HIS A 40 3.79 10.31 -3.58
C HIS A 40 2.96 9.15 -4.15
N VAL A 41 2.02 8.62 -3.36
CA VAL A 41 1.09 7.56 -3.74
C VAL A 41 -0.34 8.08 -3.59
N VAL A 42 -1.10 8.12 -4.69
CA VAL A 42 -2.47 8.67 -4.70
C VAL A 42 -3.46 7.60 -5.13
N VAL A 43 -4.44 7.31 -4.27
CA VAL A 43 -5.58 6.45 -4.64
C VAL A 43 -6.58 7.27 -5.44
N MET A 44 -6.59 7.11 -6.77
CA MET A 44 -7.47 7.85 -7.68
C MET A 44 -8.89 7.28 -7.72
N GLN A 45 -9.02 5.95 -7.69
CA GLN A 45 -10.32 5.28 -7.67
C GLN A 45 -10.38 4.26 -6.53
N SER A 46 -11.37 4.44 -5.65
CA SER A 46 -11.58 3.55 -4.52
C SER A 46 -12.21 2.22 -4.95
N ARG A 47 -11.84 1.12 -4.29
CA ARG A 47 -12.50 -0.19 -4.45
C ARG A 47 -13.58 -0.36 -3.38
N LYS A 48 -14.74 -0.97 -3.71
CA LYS A 48 -15.68 -1.43 -2.67
C LYS A 48 -15.03 -2.55 -1.85
N ALA A 49 -15.08 -2.45 -0.53
CA ALA A 49 -14.57 -3.49 0.36
C ALA A 49 -15.38 -4.78 0.12
N VAL A 50 -14.69 -5.93 0.02
CA VAL A 50 -15.33 -7.26 -0.17
C VAL A 50 -16.15 -7.71 1.06
N HIS A 51 -16.25 -6.87 2.09
CA HIS A 51 -16.94 -7.15 3.35
C HIS A 51 -18.41 -6.69 3.36
N GLU A 52 -18.98 -6.23 2.24
CA GLU A 52 -20.44 -6.21 2.09
C GLU A 52 -20.92 -7.62 1.71
N HIS A 53 -20.99 -8.49 2.71
CA HIS A 53 -21.68 -9.78 2.61
C HIS A 53 -23.20 -9.55 2.59
N CYS A 54 -23.70 -8.79 1.61
CA CYS A 54 -25.12 -8.67 1.35
C CYS A 54 -25.59 -9.98 0.70
N ARG A 55 -26.27 -10.82 1.49
CA ARG A 55 -27.06 -11.96 1.02
C ARG A 55 -27.86 -11.57 -0.24
N GLY A 56 -27.47 -12.10 -1.40
CA GLY A 56 -28.38 -12.27 -2.53
C GLY A 56 -28.41 -11.22 -3.64
N LYS A 57 -27.43 -10.32 -3.80
CA LYS A 57 -27.35 -9.49 -5.02
C LYS A 57 -26.19 -9.90 -5.92
N LYS A 58 -26.45 -9.86 -7.24
CA LYS A 58 -25.56 -10.24 -8.35
C LYS A 58 -24.11 -9.81 -8.08
N LYS A 59 -23.13 -10.63 -8.48
CA LYS A 59 -21.70 -10.28 -8.52
C LYS A 59 -21.54 -8.96 -9.30
N GLU A 60 -21.53 -7.83 -8.60
CA GLU A 60 -21.16 -6.55 -9.17
C GLU A 60 -19.69 -6.65 -9.61
N GLU A 61 -19.38 -6.13 -10.80
CA GLU A 61 -18.04 -6.15 -11.36
C GLU A 61 -17.04 -5.52 -10.38
N ILE A 62 -16.07 -6.31 -9.92
CA ILE A 62 -15.00 -5.83 -9.04
C ILE A 62 -14.11 -4.90 -9.86
N ARG A 63 -14.35 -3.60 -9.78
CA ARG A 63 -13.47 -2.60 -10.42
C ARG A 63 -12.07 -2.63 -9.75
N PRO A 64 -10.98 -2.57 -10.53
CA PRO A 64 -9.64 -2.45 -9.98
C PRO A 64 -9.48 -1.10 -9.25
N GLN A 65 -8.68 -1.10 -8.19
CA GLN A 65 -8.24 0.15 -7.55
C GLN A 65 -7.25 0.83 -8.50
N ILE A 66 -7.40 2.13 -8.73
CA ILE A 66 -6.46 2.92 -9.53
C ILE A 66 -5.57 3.69 -8.56
N ILE A 67 -4.26 3.45 -8.67
CA ILE A 67 -3.21 4.10 -7.89
C ILE A 67 -2.33 4.87 -8.86
N ASP A 68 -2.06 6.12 -8.53
CA ASP A 68 -1.15 6.99 -9.25
C ASP A 68 0.12 7.24 -8.41
N PHE A 69 1.25 7.39 -9.09
CA PHE A 69 2.58 7.50 -8.48
C PHE A 69 3.29 8.76 -8.98
N ASP A 70 4.01 9.41 -8.08
CA ASP A 70 5.01 10.41 -8.46
C ASP A 70 6.24 9.70 -9.06
N ILE A 71 6.17 9.43 -10.37
CA ILE A 71 7.21 8.69 -11.11
C ILE A 71 8.60 9.32 -10.94
N PRO A 72 8.79 10.66 -11.07
CA PRO A 72 10.08 11.29 -10.80
C PRO A 72 10.64 11.02 -9.41
N PHE A 73 9.78 10.95 -8.39
CA PHE A 73 10.20 10.63 -7.03
C PHE A 73 10.65 9.17 -6.87
N PHE A 74 9.97 8.23 -7.52
CA PHE A 74 10.23 6.79 -7.34
C PHE A 74 11.30 6.21 -8.27
N LYS A 75 11.59 6.86 -9.38
CA LYS A 75 12.57 6.39 -10.34
C LYS A 75 13.95 6.13 -9.69
N ASP A 76 14.45 4.90 -9.88
CA ASP A 76 15.71 4.36 -9.35
C ASP A 76 15.83 4.43 -7.81
N LYS A 77 14.71 4.63 -7.10
CA LYS A 77 14.66 4.79 -5.64
C LYS A 77 14.44 3.44 -4.97
N GLU A 78 15.18 3.18 -3.89
CA GLU A 78 14.90 2.03 -3.03
C GLU A 78 13.60 2.27 -2.26
N VAL A 79 12.72 1.27 -2.21
CA VAL A 79 11.42 1.41 -1.55
C VAL A 79 11.21 0.29 -0.55
N CYS A 80 10.95 0.69 0.69
CA CYS A 80 10.46 -0.19 1.74
C CYS A 80 8.95 -0.02 1.87
N VAL A 81 8.21 -1.12 1.73
CA VAL A 81 6.74 -1.13 1.75
C VAL A 81 6.25 -1.66 3.09
N PHE A 82 5.30 -0.99 3.70
CA PHE A 82 4.70 -1.37 4.98
C PHE A 82 3.22 -1.70 4.85
N ASP A 83 2.76 -2.70 5.60
CA ASP A 83 1.34 -2.91 5.92
C ASP A 83 1.22 -3.37 7.37
N ASP A 84 0.09 -3.14 8.04
CA ASP A 84 -0.06 -3.57 9.43
C ASP A 84 -0.14 -5.10 9.53
N VAL A 85 -0.93 -5.73 8.68
CA VAL A 85 -1.21 -7.16 8.73
C VAL A 85 -1.16 -7.76 7.33
N VAL A 86 -0.32 -8.78 7.16
CA VAL A 86 -0.30 -9.60 5.94
C VAL A 86 -1.16 -10.85 6.09
N THR A 87 -2.12 -11.00 5.17
CA THR A 87 -2.94 -12.22 5.07
C THR A 87 -2.38 -13.18 4.02
N THR A 88 -2.72 -12.94 2.74
CA THR A 88 -2.25 -13.76 1.61
C THR A 88 -1.02 -13.17 0.92
N GLY A 89 -0.62 -11.95 1.27
CA GLY A 89 0.44 -11.20 0.59
C GLY A 89 0.02 -10.58 -0.75
N LYS A 90 -1.20 -10.84 -1.26
CA LYS A 90 -1.63 -10.37 -2.58
C LYS A 90 -1.67 -8.85 -2.72
N SER A 91 -2.11 -8.12 -1.70
CA SER A 91 -2.15 -6.65 -1.72
C SER A 91 -0.75 -6.06 -1.79
N TYR A 92 0.15 -6.55 -0.93
CA TYR A 92 1.57 -6.20 -0.95
C TYR A 92 2.20 -6.49 -2.31
N ALA A 93 2.07 -7.72 -2.83
CA ALA A 93 2.71 -8.12 -4.09
C ALA A 93 2.25 -7.25 -5.26
N ARG A 94 0.93 -6.96 -5.35
CA ARG A 94 0.41 -6.07 -6.39
C ARG A 94 0.99 -4.66 -6.28
N PHE A 95 1.07 -4.13 -5.06
CA PHE A 95 1.56 -2.77 -4.85
C PHE A 95 3.07 -2.67 -5.10
N ALA A 96 3.85 -3.66 -4.67
CA ALA A 96 5.27 -3.76 -4.96
C ALA A 96 5.53 -3.81 -6.48
N ASN A 97 4.80 -4.67 -7.21
CA ASN A 97 4.93 -4.75 -8.66
C ASN A 97 4.62 -3.41 -9.33
N LEU A 98 3.56 -2.70 -8.90
CA LEU A 98 3.23 -1.38 -9.44
C LEU A 98 4.34 -0.35 -9.20
N LEU A 99 4.98 -0.37 -8.03
CA LEU A 99 6.12 0.50 -7.74
C LEU A 99 7.31 0.19 -8.67
N GLU A 100 7.63 -1.09 -8.86
CA GLU A 100 8.73 -1.52 -9.74
C GLU A 100 8.45 -1.22 -11.22
N GLU A 101 7.21 -1.42 -11.68
CA GLU A 101 6.76 -1.03 -13.03
C GLU A 101 6.91 0.48 -13.28
N ASN A 102 6.87 1.30 -12.21
CA ASN A 102 7.07 2.75 -12.27
C ASN A 102 8.52 3.18 -11.92
N GLY A 103 9.47 2.23 -11.97
CA GLY A 103 10.90 2.51 -11.88
C GLY A 103 11.49 2.50 -10.46
N ALA A 104 10.71 2.14 -9.44
CA ALA A 104 11.25 1.92 -8.09
C ALA A 104 12.00 0.58 -7.99
N ASN A 105 12.84 0.45 -6.97
CA ASN A 105 13.44 -0.83 -6.55
C ASN A 105 12.88 -1.24 -5.19
N VAL A 106 11.95 -2.19 -5.15
CA VAL A 106 11.33 -2.61 -3.88
C VAL A 106 12.27 -3.55 -3.14
N VAL A 107 12.87 -3.06 -2.05
CA VAL A 107 13.85 -3.84 -1.28
C VAL A 107 13.21 -4.84 -0.32
N GLY A 108 11.92 -4.66 0.00
CA GLY A 108 11.20 -5.57 0.86
C GLY A 108 9.93 -5.00 1.49
N GLY A 109 9.20 -5.90 2.16
CA GLY A 109 7.97 -5.61 2.89
C GLY A 109 8.14 -5.74 4.40
N MET A 110 7.56 -4.81 5.16
CA MET A 110 7.49 -4.82 6.63
C MET A 110 6.05 -4.98 7.09
N PHE A 111 5.83 -5.89 8.05
CA PHE A 111 4.49 -6.20 8.57
C PHE A 111 4.51 -6.32 10.09
N LEU A 112 3.48 -5.82 10.79
CA LEU A 112 3.35 -6.00 12.24
C LEU A 112 2.79 -7.37 12.61
N GLY A 113 1.92 -7.92 11.77
CA GLY A 113 1.28 -9.21 12.00
C GLY A 113 1.08 -10.02 10.73
N LYS A 114 0.98 -11.34 10.89
CA LYS A 114 0.57 -12.27 9.84
C LYS A 114 -0.62 -13.09 10.33
N THR A 115 -1.70 -13.11 9.55
CA THR A 115 -2.83 -13.99 9.87
C THR A 115 -2.57 -15.40 9.38
N PHE A 116 -2.99 -16.39 10.17
CA PHE A 116 -3.01 -17.80 9.76
C PHE A 116 -4.44 -18.29 9.76
N TYR A 117 -4.96 -18.70 8.61
CA TYR A 117 -6.19 -19.47 8.55
C TYR A 117 -5.83 -20.94 8.81
N LYS A 118 -6.25 -21.48 9.97
CA LYS A 118 -6.31 -22.93 10.18
C LYS A 118 -7.60 -23.41 9.52
N TYR A 119 -7.50 -24.11 8.39
CA TYR A 119 -8.58 -25.02 8.01
C TYR A 119 -8.63 -26.11 9.10
N LYS A 120 -9.79 -26.23 9.76
CA LYS A 120 -10.17 -27.44 10.48
C LYS A 120 -10.82 -28.39 9.47
#